data_AF-A0A0C4Y2K4-F1
#
_entry.id   AF-A0A0C4Y2K4-F1
#
_cell.length_a   1.000
_cell.length_b   1.000
_cell.length_c   1.000
_cell.angle_alpha   90.00
_cell.angle_beta   90.00
_cell.angle_gamma   90.00
#
_symmetry.space_group_name_H-M   'P 1'
#
loop_
_entity.id
_entity.type
_entity.pdbx_description
1 polymer ?
#
loop_
_entity_poly.entity_id
_entity_poly.type
_entity_poly.pdbx_seq_one_letter_code
_entity_poly.pdbx_strand_id
1 'polypeptide(L)'
;MNAFSTQSPEAEVSAETIGGLINLSGRQRMLSQRIVLQILLASRGDTAALDIARKCLSMFESAHSDLVTGNARLPGAFSGALQQLYFGSPRADARIREFIGQVRTAIDAPLADTGRRAPSLDVLVAQATPVLELLQTVTQAYQEEMHRCEAAVRKRHTDLVERLSGISMQANIVAMNARISAARAGEYGREFAVITLVLADIIKEMDQLIRHVVGSIDASKDPIKV
;
A
#
# COMPACT_ATOMS: atom_id res chain seq x y z
N MET A 1 23.15 9.41 28.05
CA MET A 1 22.80 8.09 27.48
C MET A 1 21.60 8.29 26.57
N ASN A 2 21.85 8.52 25.28
CA ASN A 2 20.80 8.67 24.27
C ASN A 2 20.54 7.32 23.63
N ALA A 3 19.50 6.62 24.09
CA ALA A 3 18.97 5.46 23.38
C ALA A 3 18.09 5.98 22.24
N PHE A 4 18.71 6.28 21.10
CA PHE A 4 17.98 6.27 19.83
C PHE A 4 17.63 4.81 19.55
N SER A 5 16.45 4.41 20.01
CA SER A 5 15.83 3.15 19.65
C SER A 5 15.76 3.08 18.13
N THR A 6 16.56 2.19 17.56
CA THR A 6 16.52 1.79 16.16
C THR A 6 15.17 1.14 15.88
N GLN A 7 14.17 1.96 15.51
CA GLN A 7 13.02 1.45 14.77
C GLN A 7 13.55 0.98 13.41
N SER A 8 13.36 -0.31 13.15
CA SER A 8 13.58 -0.91 11.84
C SER A 8 12.95 -0.04 10.75
N PRO A 9 13.60 0.14 9.59
CA PRO A 9 12.99 0.84 8.48
C PRO A 9 11.94 -0.11 7.90
N GLU A 10 10.70 -0.06 8.41
CA GLU A 10 9.57 -0.30 7.53
C GLU A 10 9.70 0.77 6.45
N ALA A 11 10.35 0.43 5.34
CA ALA A 11 10.44 1.28 4.17
C ALA A 11 9.03 1.80 3.92
N GLU A 12 8.81 3.12 4.05
CA GLU A 12 7.49 3.72 3.90
C GLU A 12 6.98 3.34 2.51
N VAL A 13 6.12 2.31 2.47
CA VAL A 13 5.56 1.84 1.21
C VAL A 13 4.62 2.93 0.76
N SER A 14 4.97 3.59 -0.34
CA SER A 14 4.18 4.71 -0.84
C SER A 14 2.75 4.26 -1.19
N ALA A 15 1.77 5.15 -1.04
CA ALA A 15 0.38 4.85 -1.40
C ALA A 15 0.25 4.42 -2.87
N GLU A 16 1.09 4.97 -3.76
CA GLU A 16 1.16 4.56 -5.17
C GLU A 16 1.62 3.10 -5.33
N THR A 17 2.63 2.69 -4.58
CA THR A 17 3.12 1.31 -4.55
C THR A 17 2.05 0.33 -4.05
N ILE A 18 1.31 0.69 -2.99
CA ILE A 18 0.21 -0.14 -2.47
C ILE A 18 -0.95 -0.21 -3.47
N GLY A 19 -1.30 0.91 -4.11
CA GLY A 19 -2.29 0.92 -5.20
C GLY A 19 -1.90 0.00 -6.36
N GLY A 20 -0.61 -0.07 -6.68
CA GLY A 20 -0.05 -1.05 -7.62
C GLY A 20 -0.34 -2.50 -7.20
N LEU A 21 -0.10 -2.86 -5.93
CA LEU A 21 -0.36 -4.20 -5.39
C LEU A 21 -1.86 -4.56 -5.44
N ILE A 22 -2.75 -3.63 -5.07
CA ILE A 22 -4.21 -3.83 -5.15
C ILE A 22 -4.63 -4.11 -6.61
N ASN A 23 -4.09 -3.35 -7.56
CA ASN A 23 -4.36 -3.57 -8.98
C ASN A 23 -3.87 -4.95 -9.46
N LEU A 24 -2.68 -5.39 -9.04
CA LEU A 24 -2.18 -6.74 -9.35
C LEU A 24 -3.10 -7.83 -8.76
N SER A 25 -3.49 -7.69 -7.49
CA SER A 25 -4.40 -8.63 -6.83
C SER A 25 -5.78 -8.67 -7.51
N GLY A 26 -6.31 -7.51 -7.92
CA GLY A 26 -7.52 -7.42 -8.73
C GLY A 26 -7.39 -8.15 -10.07
N ARG A 27 -6.25 -7.98 -10.76
CA ARG A 27 -5.97 -8.71 -12.00
C ARG A 27 -5.90 -10.22 -11.79
N GLN A 28 -5.36 -10.72 -10.68
CA GLN A 28 -5.35 -12.15 -10.39
C GLN A 28 -6.76 -12.74 -10.36
N ARG A 29 -7.73 -12.05 -9.76
CA ARG A 29 -9.14 -12.52 -9.75
C ARG A 29 -9.72 -12.64 -11.15
N MET A 30 -9.48 -11.65 -12.00
CA MET A 30 -9.94 -11.69 -13.39
C MET A 30 -9.25 -12.83 -14.15
N LEU A 31 -7.93 -12.95 -14.00
CA LEU A 31 -7.13 -13.97 -14.67
C LEU A 31 -7.49 -15.39 -14.23
N SER A 32 -7.75 -15.65 -12.95
CA SER A 32 -8.13 -16.98 -12.46
C SER A 32 -9.43 -17.47 -13.10
N GLN A 33 -10.44 -16.60 -13.17
CA GLN A 33 -11.71 -16.91 -13.83
C GLN A 33 -11.54 -17.06 -15.34
N ARG A 34 -10.77 -16.17 -15.97
CA ARG A 34 -10.49 -16.23 -17.41
C ARG A 34 -9.76 -17.51 -17.78
N ILE A 35 -8.79 -17.95 -16.99
CA ILE A 35 -8.06 -19.21 -17.21
C ILE A 35 -9.05 -20.39 -17.22
N VAL A 36 -9.90 -20.51 -16.21
CA VAL A 36 -10.88 -21.60 -16.10
C VAL A 36 -11.83 -21.58 -17.29
N LEU A 37 -12.37 -20.42 -17.66
CA LEU A 37 -13.24 -20.26 -18.83
C LEU A 37 -12.56 -20.72 -20.12
N GLN A 38 -11.32 -20.31 -20.36
CA GLN A 38 -10.61 -20.66 -21.59
C GLN A 38 -10.29 -22.16 -21.66
N ILE A 39 -9.99 -22.80 -20.53
CA ILE A 39 -9.79 -24.25 -20.46
C ILE A 39 -11.10 -25.00 -20.74
N LEU A 40 -12.24 -24.50 -20.25
CA LEU A 40 -13.57 -25.03 -20.55
C LEU A 40 -13.98 -24.85 -22.02
N LEU A 41 -13.63 -23.73 -22.65
CA LEU A 41 -13.85 -23.55 -24.09
C LEU A 41 -12.99 -24.51 -24.91
N ALA A 42 -11.74 -24.71 -24.49
CA ALA A 42 -10.85 -25.67 -25.13
C ALA A 42 -11.27 -27.13 -24.94
N SER A 43 -11.99 -27.48 -23.87
CA SER A 43 -12.57 -28.82 -23.73
C SER A 43 -13.78 -29.04 -24.64
N ARG A 44 -14.39 -27.96 -25.15
CA ARG A 44 -15.49 -27.97 -26.12
C ARG A 44 -15.04 -27.86 -27.59
N GLY A 45 -13.73 -27.89 -27.85
CA GLY A 45 -13.17 -27.89 -29.20
C GLY A 45 -12.59 -26.56 -29.68
N ASP A 46 -12.66 -25.49 -28.89
CA ASP A 46 -11.97 -24.23 -29.21
C ASP A 46 -10.47 -24.33 -28.89
N THR A 47 -9.70 -24.83 -29.86
CA THR A 47 -8.27 -25.05 -29.67
C THR A 47 -7.48 -23.76 -29.46
N ALA A 48 -7.96 -22.61 -29.97
CA ALA A 48 -7.31 -21.31 -29.78
C ALA A 48 -7.42 -20.83 -28.32
N ALA A 49 -8.44 -21.28 -27.59
CA ALA A 49 -8.62 -20.94 -26.18
C ALA A 49 -7.47 -21.46 -25.29
N LEU A 50 -6.78 -22.55 -25.64
CA LEU A 50 -5.61 -23.02 -24.88
C LEU A 50 -4.45 -22.02 -24.92
N ASP A 51 -4.22 -21.36 -26.05
CA ASP A 51 -3.15 -20.36 -26.15
C ASP A 51 -3.48 -19.11 -25.33
N ILE A 52 -4.75 -18.73 -25.25
CA ILE A 52 -5.21 -17.66 -24.38
C ILE A 52 -5.04 -18.08 -22.91
N ALA A 53 -5.39 -19.32 -22.55
CA ALA A 53 -5.20 -19.85 -21.20
C ALA A 53 -3.72 -19.83 -20.78
N ARG A 54 -2.80 -20.25 -21.65
CA ARG A 54 -1.34 -20.20 -21.41
C ARG A 54 -0.85 -18.77 -21.14
N LYS A 55 -1.26 -17.81 -21.96
CA LYS A 55 -0.90 -16.39 -21.76
C LYS A 55 -1.45 -15.86 -20.44
N CYS A 56 -2.71 -16.17 -20.13
CA CYS A 56 -3.34 -15.74 -18.90
C CYS A 56 -2.67 -16.36 -17.67
N LEU A 57 -2.29 -17.64 -17.74
CA LEU A 57 -1.55 -18.33 -16.69
C LEU A 57 -0.18 -17.69 -16.45
N SER A 58 0.59 -17.39 -17.51
CA SER A 58 1.88 -16.71 -17.37
C SER A 58 1.75 -15.34 -16.68
N MET A 59 0.73 -14.56 -17.06
CA MET A 59 0.44 -13.28 -16.38
C MET A 59 0.02 -13.48 -14.93
N PHE A 60 -0.77 -14.52 -14.63
CA PHE A 60 -1.23 -14.83 -13.28
C PHE A 60 -0.06 -15.24 -12.37
N GLU A 61 0.85 -16.07 -12.86
CA GLU A 61 2.06 -16.50 -12.16
C GLU A 61 3.01 -15.34 -11.86
N SER A 62 3.26 -14.47 -12.84
CA SER A 62 4.08 -13.27 -12.65
C SER A 62 3.45 -12.36 -11.60
N ALA A 63 2.14 -12.09 -11.69
CA ALA A 63 1.43 -11.28 -10.73
C ALA A 63 1.47 -11.90 -9.31
N HIS A 64 1.37 -13.23 -9.22
CA HIS A 64 1.49 -13.93 -7.93
C HIS A 64 2.87 -13.76 -7.32
N SER A 65 3.92 -13.96 -8.11
CA SER A 65 5.30 -13.78 -7.64
C SER A 65 5.55 -12.34 -7.18
N ASP A 66 5.09 -11.36 -7.94
CA ASP A 66 5.23 -9.94 -7.60
C ASP A 66 4.50 -9.58 -6.28
N LEU A 67 3.33 -10.18 -6.04
CA LEU A 67 2.58 -9.97 -4.81
C LEU A 67 3.21 -10.68 -3.59
N VAL A 68 3.77 -11.87 -3.77
CA VAL A 68 4.32 -12.64 -2.64
C VAL A 68 5.76 -12.21 -2.33
N THR A 69 6.62 -12.25 -3.34
CA THR A 69 8.08 -12.05 -3.19
C THR A 69 8.52 -10.62 -3.46
N GLY A 70 7.69 -9.82 -4.13
CA GLY A 70 8.07 -8.48 -4.58
C GLY A 70 8.99 -8.50 -5.80
N ASN A 71 9.36 -7.29 -6.22
CA ASN A 71 10.32 -7.01 -7.27
C ASN A 71 10.97 -5.64 -7.01
N ALA A 72 11.71 -5.08 -7.98
CA ALA A 72 12.40 -3.80 -7.81
C ALA A 72 11.47 -2.61 -7.48
N ARG A 73 10.17 -2.70 -7.77
CA ARG A 73 9.18 -1.63 -7.56
C ARG A 73 8.13 -1.97 -6.52
N LEU A 74 7.84 -3.25 -6.33
CA LEU A 74 6.78 -3.74 -5.46
C LEU A 74 7.39 -4.50 -4.29
N PRO A 75 7.03 -4.18 -3.04
CA PRO A 75 7.64 -4.80 -1.87
C PRO A 75 7.11 -6.21 -1.58
N GLY A 76 6.16 -6.72 -2.37
CA GLY A 76 5.50 -8.01 -2.13
C GLY A 76 4.65 -8.00 -0.86
N ALA A 77 4.69 -9.09 -0.09
CA ALA A 77 4.02 -9.22 1.19
C ALA A 77 4.73 -8.39 2.29
N PHE A 78 4.51 -7.08 2.24
CA PHE A 78 5.25 -6.09 3.03
C PHE A 78 4.84 -5.99 4.50
N SER A 79 3.61 -6.42 4.84
CA SER A 79 3.10 -6.36 6.22
C SER A 79 3.09 -7.73 6.88
N GLY A 80 3.16 -7.75 8.22
CA GLY A 80 3.03 -9.00 8.99
C GLY A 80 1.68 -9.71 8.74
N ALA A 81 0.60 -8.96 8.51
CA ALA A 81 -0.70 -9.53 8.19
C ALA A 81 -0.72 -10.21 6.81
N LEU A 82 -0.09 -9.58 5.81
CA LEU A 82 0.05 -10.17 4.47
C LEU A 82 0.94 -11.41 4.51
N GLN A 83 2.05 -11.37 5.25
CA GLN A 83 2.91 -12.54 5.45
C GLN A 83 2.16 -13.70 6.11
N GLN A 84 1.35 -13.40 7.13
CA GLN A 84 0.51 -14.40 7.79
C GLN A 84 -0.56 -14.97 6.84
N LEU A 85 -1.15 -14.15 5.98
CA LEU A 85 -2.13 -14.60 4.98
C LEU A 85 -1.50 -15.54 3.94
N TYR A 86 -0.31 -15.20 3.44
CA TYR A 86 0.38 -16.00 2.42
C TYR A 86 1.02 -17.28 2.98
N PHE A 87 1.71 -17.18 4.12
CA PHE A 87 2.57 -18.27 4.64
C PHE A 87 2.02 -18.93 5.90
N GLY A 88 1.18 -18.23 6.67
CA GLY A 88 0.48 -18.76 7.85
C GLY A 88 -0.81 -19.49 7.47
N SER A 89 -1.84 -19.48 8.32
CA SER A 89 -3.18 -19.99 7.96
C SER A 89 -3.97 -18.87 7.27
N PRO A 90 -4.53 -19.04 6.05
CA PRO A 90 -4.89 -20.27 5.32
C PRO A 90 -3.88 -20.74 4.25
N ARG A 91 -2.61 -20.32 4.31
CA ARG A 91 -1.55 -20.65 3.34
C ARG A 91 -1.89 -20.24 1.90
N ALA A 92 -2.23 -18.95 1.72
CA ALA A 92 -2.69 -18.47 0.42
C ALA A 92 -1.68 -18.74 -0.71
N ASP A 93 -0.37 -18.59 -0.46
CA ASP A 93 0.66 -18.86 -1.47
C ASP A 93 0.64 -20.31 -1.93
N ALA A 94 0.62 -21.25 -0.99
CA ALA A 94 0.62 -22.68 -1.30
C ALA A 94 -0.61 -23.09 -2.12
N ARG A 95 -1.80 -22.61 -1.73
CA ARG A 95 -3.06 -22.91 -2.44
C ARG A 95 -3.10 -22.30 -3.84
N ILE A 96 -2.62 -21.07 -4.02
CA ILE A 96 -2.56 -20.44 -5.33
C ILE A 96 -1.54 -21.15 -6.24
N ARG A 97 -0.39 -21.58 -5.70
CA ARG A 97 0.59 -22.39 -6.44
C ARG A 97 0.07 -23.77 -6.80
N GLU A 98 -0.73 -24.39 -5.93
CA GLU A 98 -1.41 -25.65 -6.23
C GLU A 98 -2.39 -25.48 -7.41
N PHE A 99 -3.22 -24.43 -7.38
CA PHE A 99 -4.10 -24.09 -8.49
C PHE A 99 -3.32 -23.87 -9.80
N ILE A 100 -2.21 -23.12 -9.75
CA ILE A 100 -1.31 -22.94 -10.90
C ILE A 100 -0.84 -24.30 -11.47
N GLY A 101 -0.44 -25.23 -10.60
CA GLY A 101 -0.04 -26.59 -11.00
C GLY A 101 -1.16 -27.39 -11.67
N GLN A 102 -2.38 -27.28 -11.16
CA GLN A 102 -3.58 -27.91 -11.73
C GLN A 102 -3.91 -27.33 -13.11
N VAL A 103 -3.84 -26.00 -13.25
CA VAL A 103 -4.03 -25.31 -14.54
C VAL A 103 -3.00 -25.77 -15.56
N ARG A 104 -1.70 -25.82 -15.21
CA ARG A 104 -0.64 -26.33 -16.11
C ARG A 104 -0.95 -27.75 -16.58
N THR A 105 -1.30 -28.63 -15.65
CA THR A 105 -1.67 -30.02 -15.96
C THR A 105 -2.84 -30.09 -16.94
N ALA A 106 -3.86 -29.24 -16.76
CA ALA A 106 -5.02 -29.20 -17.65
C ALA A 106 -4.71 -28.61 -19.05
N ILE A 107 -3.76 -27.67 -19.14
CA ILE A 107 -3.29 -27.07 -20.40
C ILE A 107 -2.40 -28.03 -21.19
N ASP A 108 -1.55 -28.79 -20.50
CA ASP A 108 -0.57 -29.70 -21.13
C ASP A 108 -1.17 -31.07 -21.48
N ALA A 109 -2.35 -31.40 -20.95
CA ALA A 109 -3.09 -32.61 -21.32
C ALA A 109 -3.45 -32.59 -22.82
N PRO A 110 -3.11 -33.66 -23.60
CA PRO A 110 -3.42 -33.73 -25.02
C PRO A 110 -4.92 -33.57 -25.28
N LEU A 111 -5.29 -32.75 -26.27
CA LEU A 111 -6.70 -32.51 -26.65
C LEU A 111 -7.45 -33.81 -27.00
N ALA A 112 -6.75 -34.80 -27.56
CA ALA A 112 -7.30 -36.10 -27.95
C ALA A 112 -7.49 -37.08 -26.79
N ASP A 113 -6.88 -36.82 -25.62
CA ASP A 113 -6.95 -37.70 -24.44
C ASP A 113 -8.06 -37.22 -23.49
N THR A 114 -9.31 -37.45 -23.90
CA THR A 114 -10.51 -37.09 -23.10
C THR A 114 -10.56 -37.80 -21.75
N GLY A 115 -10.02 -39.02 -21.66
CA GLY A 115 -9.98 -39.80 -20.42
C GLY A 115 -9.10 -39.18 -19.34
N ARG A 116 -7.95 -38.60 -19.72
CA ARG A 116 -7.06 -37.90 -18.78
C ARG A 116 -7.48 -36.46 -18.53
N ARG A 117 -8.15 -35.82 -19.48
CA ARG A 117 -8.56 -34.41 -19.40
C ARG A 117 -9.78 -34.19 -18.51
N ALA A 118 -10.77 -35.08 -18.54
CA ALA A 118 -11.98 -34.92 -17.72
C ALA A 118 -11.71 -34.82 -16.21
N PRO A 119 -10.91 -35.70 -15.58
CA PRO A 119 -10.59 -35.58 -14.15
C PRO A 119 -9.84 -34.28 -13.81
N SER A 120 -8.93 -33.83 -14.68
CA SER A 120 -8.20 -32.56 -14.47
C SER A 120 -9.11 -31.34 -14.55
N LEU A 121 -10.13 -31.41 -15.41
CA LEU A 121 -11.13 -30.36 -15.60
C LEU A 121 -12.05 -30.27 -14.38
N ASP A 122 -12.52 -31.41 -13.87
CA ASP A 122 -13.42 -31.48 -12.72
C ASP A 122 -12.74 -30.91 -11.46
N VAL A 123 -11.47 -31.26 -11.24
CA VAL A 123 -10.67 -30.69 -10.14
C VAL A 123 -10.52 -29.18 -10.31
N LEU A 124 -10.23 -28.70 -11.53
CA LEU A 124 -10.05 -27.27 -11.79
C LEU A 124 -11.35 -26.47 -11.56
N VAL A 125 -12.48 -27.00 -12.02
CA VAL A 125 -13.81 -26.39 -11.80
C VAL A 125 -14.16 -26.35 -10.32
N ALA A 126 -13.88 -27.43 -9.58
CA ALA A 126 -14.10 -27.48 -8.14
C ALA A 126 -13.23 -26.46 -7.37
N GLN A 127 -12.03 -26.14 -7.86
CA GLN A 127 -11.12 -25.16 -7.25
C GLN A 127 -11.36 -23.72 -7.70
N ALA A 128 -12.12 -23.49 -8.77
CA ALA A 128 -12.36 -22.16 -9.32
C ALA A 128 -12.97 -21.18 -8.31
N THR A 129 -14.01 -21.62 -7.57
CA THR A 129 -14.67 -20.79 -6.55
C THR A 129 -13.80 -20.61 -5.29
N PRO A 130 -13.24 -21.67 -4.67
CA PRO A 130 -12.35 -21.51 -3.51
C PRO A 130 -11.14 -20.61 -3.76
N VAL A 131 -10.55 -20.66 -4.96
CA VAL A 131 -9.43 -19.80 -5.33
C VAL A 131 -9.87 -18.35 -5.54
N LEU A 132 -11.05 -18.13 -6.15
CA LEU A 132 -11.59 -16.78 -6.30
C LEU A 132 -11.84 -16.11 -4.94
N GLU A 133 -12.44 -16.83 -4.00
CA GLU A 133 -12.67 -16.36 -2.62
C GLU A 133 -11.35 -16.03 -1.92
N LEU A 134 -10.35 -16.91 -2.05
CA LEU A 134 -9.02 -16.67 -1.50
C LEU A 134 -8.37 -15.40 -2.09
N LEU A 135 -8.44 -15.21 -3.40
CA LEU A 135 -7.92 -14.02 -4.08
C LEU A 135 -8.70 -12.75 -3.69
N GLN A 136 -9.98 -12.87 -3.37
CA GLN A 136 -10.76 -11.77 -2.81
C GLN A 136 -10.27 -11.40 -1.42
N THR A 137 -10.04 -12.37 -0.53
CA THR A 137 -9.45 -12.14 0.79
C THR A 137 -8.08 -11.48 0.70
N VAL A 138 -7.23 -11.92 -0.24
CA VAL A 138 -5.93 -11.29 -0.52
C VAL A 138 -6.10 -9.83 -0.95
N THR A 139 -7.04 -9.55 -1.86
CA THR A 139 -7.30 -8.18 -2.32
C THR A 139 -7.77 -7.29 -1.17
N GLN A 140 -8.67 -7.78 -0.32
CA GLN A 140 -9.17 -7.06 0.85
C GLN A 140 -8.04 -6.78 1.85
N ALA A 141 -7.16 -7.75 2.10
CA ALA A 141 -6.02 -7.55 2.99
C ALA A 141 -5.09 -6.43 2.49
N TYR A 142 -4.82 -6.36 1.18
CA TYR A 142 -4.04 -5.23 0.61
C TYR A 142 -4.74 -3.88 0.79
N GLN A 143 -6.08 -3.83 0.65
CA GLN A 143 -6.86 -2.62 0.87
C GLN A 143 -6.84 -2.17 2.34
N GLU A 144 -6.95 -3.12 3.28
CA GLU A 144 -6.85 -2.82 4.70
C GLU A 144 -5.47 -2.29 5.09
N GLU A 145 -4.40 -2.88 4.56
CA GLU A 145 -3.03 -2.38 4.79
C GLU A 145 -2.82 -0.99 4.21
N MET A 146 -3.39 -0.69 3.03
CA MET A 146 -3.37 0.66 2.47
C MET A 146 -3.97 1.68 3.44
N HIS A 147 -5.18 1.41 3.94
CA HIS A 147 -5.86 2.31 4.87
C HIS A 147 -5.11 2.44 6.20
N ARG A 148 -4.47 1.37 6.69
CA ARG A 148 -3.61 1.44 7.89
C ARG A 148 -2.39 2.32 7.66
N CYS A 149 -1.70 2.17 6.53
CA CYS A 149 -0.56 3.01 6.16
C CYS A 149 -0.97 4.48 6.03
N GLU A 150 -2.07 4.77 5.33
CA GLU A 150 -2.60 6.13 5.18
C GLU A 150 -2.96 6.77 6.54
N ALA A 151 -3.62 6.01 7.41
CA ALA A 151 -3.97 6.48 8.75
C ALA A 151 -2.72 6.75 9.60
N ALA A 152 -1.71 5.87 9.51
CA ALA A 152 -0.46 6.03 10.24
C ALA A 152 0.34 7.25 9.76
N VAL A 153 0.46 7.46 8.44
CA VAL A 153 1.12 8.64 7.86
C VAL A 153 0.38 9.91 8.27
N ARG A 154 -0.96 9.91 8.20
CA ARG A 154 -1.77 11.05 8.63
C ARG A 154 -1.55 11.39 10.10
N LYS A 155 -1.56 10.38 10.98
CA LYS A 155 -1.29 10.58 12.40
C LYS A 155 0.09 11.20 12.64
N ARG A 156 1.14 10.67 11.99
CA ARG A 156 2.49 11.23 12.09
C ARG A 156 2.54 12.70 11.65
N HIS A 157 1.85 13.06 10.57
CA HIS A 157 1.75 14.44 10.11
C HIS A 157 1.06 15.34 11.15
N THR A 158 -0.07 14.90 11.72
CA THR A 158 -0.75 15.64 12.79
C THR A 158 0.15 15.85 14.01
N ASP A 159 0.83 14.79 14.48
CA ASP A 159 1.74 14.87 15.62
C ASP A 159 2.92 15.83 15.35
N LEU A 160 3.45 15.84 14.12
CA LEU A 160 4.52 16.76 13.71
C LEU A 160 4.03 18.22 13.69
N VAL A 161 2.85 18.47 13.14
CA VAL A 161 2.22 19.79 13.15
C VAL A 161 2.04 20.29 14.60
N GLU A 162 1.49 19.46 15.49
CA GLU A 162 1.26 19.86 16.89
C GLU A 162 2.57 20.22 17.58
N ARG A 163 3.64 19.44 17.34
CA ARG A 163 4.99 19.76 17.83
C ARG A 163 5.53 21.06 17.27
N LEU A 164 5.36 21.32 15.98
CA LEU A 164 5.80 22.57 15.34
C LEU A 164 5.03 23.78 15.90
N SER A 165 3.72 23.64 16.12
CA SER A 165 2.89 24.67 16.75
C SER A 165 3.36 24.97 18.18
N GLY A 166 3.71 23.93 18.96
CA GLY A 166 4.31 24.10 20.28
C GLY A 166 5.65 24.83 20.26
N ILE A 167 6.55 24.48 19.33
CA ILE A 167 7.85 25.16 19.16
C ILE A 167 7.63 26.62 18.77
N SER A 168 6.70 26.90 17.87
CA SER A 168 6.38 28.26 17.44
C SER A 168 5.86 29.12 18.59
N MET A 169 4.96 28.58 19.43
CA MET A 169 4.50 29.27 20.64
C MET A 169 5.64 29.55 21.62
N GLN A 170 6.53 28.58 21.87
CA GLN A 170 7.69 28.77 22.73
C GLN A 170 8.63 29.84 22.19
N ALA A 171 8.91 29.82 20.88
CA ALA A 171 9.70 30.84 20.21
C ALA A 171 9.06 32.22 20.32
N ASN A 172 7.74 32.32 20.17
CA ASN A 172 6.98 33.57 20.30
C ASN A 172 7.11 34.17 21.72
N ILE A 173 7.01 33.33 22.75
CA ILE A 173 7.22 33.76 24.15
C ILE A 173 8.64 34.27 24.35
N VAL A 174 9.65 33.57 23.83
CA VAL A 174 11.05 34.00 23.92
C VAL A 174 11.28 35.32 23.20
N ALA A 175 10.77 35.47 21.98
CA ALA A 175 10.87 36.70 21.19
C ALA A 175 10.19 37.88 21.90
N MET A 176 9.02 37.66 22.49
CA MET A 176 8.31 38.66 23.28
C MET A 176 9.11 39.09 24.51
N ASN A 177 9.66 38.14 25.28
CA ASN A 177 10.49 38.43 26.45
C ASN A 177 11.77 39.19 26.08
N ALA A 178 12.38 38.82 24.95
CA ALA A 178 13.55 39.50 24.42
C ALA A 178 13.22 40.95 24.02
N ARG A 179 12.07 41.19 23.38
CA ARG A 179 11.59 42.53 23.00
C ARG A 179 11.31 43.41 24.22
N ILE A 180 10.70 42.86 25.27
CA ILE A 180 10.49 43.57 26.55
C ILE A 180 11.83 43.96 27.17
N SER A 181 12.80 43.04 27.17
CA SER A 181 14.14 43.28 27.71
C SER A 181 14.91 44.34 26.90
N ALA A 182 14.80 44.31 25.56
CA ALA A 182 15.37 45.32 24.67
C ALA A 182 14.80 46.72 24.97
N ALA A 183 13.48 46.82 25.12
CA ALA A 183 12.81 48.07 25.47
C ALA A 183 13.25 48.59 26.85
N ARG A 184 13.43 47.69 27.83
CA ARG A 184 13.88 48.04 29.18
C ARG A 184 15.32 48.54 29.23
N ALA A 185 16.19 48.06 28.33
CA ALA A 185 17.59 48.49 28.23
C ALA A 185 17.78 49.89 27.60
N GLY A 186 16.71 50.51 27.09
CA GLY A 186 16.77 51.86 26.52
C GLY A 186 17.74 51.93 25.33
N GLU A 187 18.67 52.89 25.36
CA GLU A 187 19.64 53.10 24.26
C GLU A 187 20.55 51.89 24.03
N TYR A 188 20.88 51.12 25.07
CA TYR A 188 21.73 49.93 24.96
C TYR A 188 21.00 48.72 24.34
N GLY A 189 19.68 48.77 24.21
CA GLY A 189 18.86 47.68 23.64
C GLY A 189 18.51 47.86 22.16
N ARG A 190 18.94 48.95 21.51
CA ARG A 190 18.47 49.37 20.18
C ARG A 190 18.75 48.33 19.09
N GLU A 191 19.95 47.78 19.04
CA GLU A 191 20.34 46.75 18.07
C GLU A 191 19.63 45.42 18.33
N PHE A 192 19.48 45.07 19.62
CA PHE A 192 18.77 43.86 20.03
C PHE A 192 17.27 43.94 19.70
N ALA A 193 16.66 45.13 19.79
CA ALA A 193 15.26 45.35 19.44
C ALA A 193 14.97 45.01 17.96
N VAL A 194 15.87 45.37 17.04
CA VAL A 194 15.73 45.06 15.61
C VAL A 194 15.73 43.55 15.37
N ILE A 195 16.65 42.82 16.01
CA ILE A 195 16.74 41.35 15.92
C ILE A 195 15.45 40.71 16.43
N THR A 196 14.90 41.20 17.55
CA THR A 196 13.65 40.65 18.11
C THR A 196 12.43 40.89 17.23
N LEU A 197 12.41 41.97 16.46
CA LEU A 197 11.32 42.25 15.51
C LEU A 197 11.35 41.26 14.34
N VAL A 198 12.52 41.07 13.72
CA VAL A 198 12.71 40.10 12.62
C VAL A 198 12.38 38.68 13.08
N LEU A 199 12.79 38.31 14.30
CA LEU A 199 12.46 37.01 14.88
C LEU A 199 10.94 36.81 15.03
N ALA A 200 10.21 37.83 15.47
CA ALA A 200 8.75 37.77 15.59
C ALA A 200 8.05 37.61 14.23
N ASP A 201 8.56 38.27 13.19
CA ASP A 201 8.02 38.12 11.83
C ASP A 201 8.24 36.71 11.27
N ILE A 202 9.44 36.12 11.46
CA ILE A 202 9.74 34.73 11.08
C ILE A 202 8.78 33.76 11.79
N ILE A 203 8.57 33.93 13.10
CA ILE A 203 7.66 33.07 13.88
C ILE A 203 6.24 33.19 13.35
N LYS A 204 5.79 34.40 13.00
CA LYS A 204 4.46 34.63 12.42
C LYS A 204 4.30 33.96 11.06
N GLU A 205 5.32 34.01 10.20
CA GLU A 205 5.33 33.29 8.92
C GLU A 205 5.30 31.76 9.13
N MET A 206 6.08 31.24 10.09
CA MET A 206 6.04 29.82 10.46
C MET A 206 4.64 29.38 10.91
N ASP A 207 3.96 30.17 11.75
CA ASP A 207 2.58 29.89 12.18
C ASP A 207 1.58 29.90 11.02
N GLN A 208 1.78 30.73 10.01
CA GLN A 208 0.94 30.74 8.82
C GLN A 208 1.16 29.48 7.97
N LEU A 209 2.42 29.09 7.76
CA LEU A 209 2.78 27.88 7.01
C LEU A 209 2.25 26.61 7.70
N ILE A 210 2.41 26.51 9.03
CA ILE A 210 1.87 25.37 9.81
C ILE A 210 0.36 25.28 9.64
N ARG A 211 -0.38 26.40 9.80
CA ARG A 211 -1.84 26.42 9.62
C ARG A 211 -2.27 26.05 8.20
N HIS A 212 -1.51 26.47 7.19
CA HIS A 212 -1.79 26.11 5.80
C HIS A 212 -1.63 24.59 5.56
N VAL A 213 -0.57 23.98 6.11
CA VAL A 213 -0.37 22.52 6.04
C VAL A 213 -1.52 21.77 6.73
N VAL A 214 -1.96 22.23 7.91
CA VAL A 214 -3.12 21.63 8.61
C VAL A 214 -4.39 21.74 7.79
N GLY A 215 -4.69 22.94 7.27
CA GLY A 215 -5.87 23.16 6.43
C GLY A 215 -5.88 22.28 5.18
N SER A 216 -4.71 22.03 4.58
CA SER A 216 -4.60 21.12 3.43
C SER A 216 -4.82 19.65 3.78
N ILE A 217 -4.40 19.21 4.98
CA ILE A 217 -4.66 17.85 5.49
C ILE A 217 -6.15 17.64 5.79
N ASP A 218 -6.82 18.66 6.33
CA ASP A 218 -8.25 18.63 6.63
C ASP A 218 -9.12 18.70 5.36
N ALA A 219 -8.74 19.49 4.35
CA ALA A 219 -9.46 19.56 3.07
C ALA A 219 -9.40 18.24 2.29
N SER A 220 -8.34 17.44 2.45
CA SER A 220 -8.26 16.08 1.91
C SER A 220 -9.20 15.08 2.60
N LYS A 221 -9.92 15.46 3.67
CA LYS A 221 -10.88 14.60 4.37
C LYS A 221 -12.22 14.45 3.66
N ASP A 222 -12.57 15.34 2.72
CA ASP A 222 -13.82 15.23 1.97
C ASP A 222 -13.59 14.36 0.72
N PRO A 223 -14.05 13.10 0.71
CA PRO A 223 -14.14 12.37 -0.54
C PRO A 223 -15.12 13.14 -1.42
N ILE A 224 -14.71 13.37 -2.66
CA ILE A 224 -15.56 13.87 -3.73
C ILE A 224 -16.88 13.05 -3.69
N LYS A 225 -17.97 13.69 -3.26
CA LYS A 225 -19.32 13.14 -3.43
C LYS A 225 -19.61 13.18 -4.93
N VAL A 226 -19.43 12.04 -5.62
CA VAL A 226 -20.03 11.79 -6.94
C VAL A 226 -21.04 10.66 -6.77
#